data_AF-A0A9P7AI52-F1
#
_entry.id   AF-A0A9P7AI52-F1
#
_cell.length_a   1.000
_cell.length_b   1.000
_cell.length_c   1.000
_cell.angle_alpha   90.00
_cell.angle_beta   90.00
_cell.angle_gamma   90.00
#
_symmetry.space_group_name_H-M   'P 1'
#
loop_
_entity.id
_entity.type
_entity.pdbx_description
1 polymer ?
#
loop_
_entity_poly.entity_id
_entity_poly.type
_entity_poly.pdbx_seq_one_letter_code
_entity_poly.pdbx_strand_id
1 'polypeptide(L)'
;MYTVLMDKFANGDPSNNQFFNSPYKWDWRETQLHFGGDLKGLILKLDYIQGMGVKAIYLSGTIFLNMIWQADSYSPLDFSILDPHWGTIDDWVNFVDILHAHGIRNHVRRVINEHNTSCQLPVFWQDDGTIQPVMGHDGCYESDFDQYGDMDAFGLHPPGSDRLRKWKPSIMDKLTTFSCMTTTALDIDAIRVDKSTQLTINGLTAWASATCACATNLGKKNFYITSEVTGGDTFGSLYLGCGHTLTILPPWIFPLSNGLDGYVFHYSIYRSLIRFLGVDDKLVLTSDLNTNFITAWNQMLVTNDFLNPDTGLADPKHLFRNKQF
;
A
#
# COMPACT_ATOMS: atom_id res chain seq x y z
N MET A 1 9.57 5.86 -11.49
CA MET A 1 9.54 4.61 -10.70
C MET A 1 9.31 3.46 -11.67
N TYR A 2 9.86 2.29 -11.42
CA TYR A 2 9.67 1.09 -12.26
C TYR A 2 9.07 -0.03 -11.42
N THR A 3 7.89 -0.51 -11.82
CA THR A 3 7.15 -1.55 -11.12
C THR A 3 7.59 -2.92 -11.62
N VAL A 4 7.98 -3.81 -10.70
CA VAL A 4 8.48 -5.16 -11.01
C VAL A 4 7.61 -6.19 -10.29
N LEU A 5 6.94 -7.06 -11.06
CA LEU A 5 6.41 -8.32 -10.54
C LEU A 5 7.52 -9.37 -10.66
N MET A 6 8.21 -9.63 -9.56
CA MET A 6 9.52 -10.30 -9.56
C MET A 6 9.50 -11.66 -10.24
N ASP A 7 8.50 -12.50 -9.93
CA ASP A 7 8.28 -13.83 -10.53
C ASP A 7 8.19 -13.82 -12.07
N LYS A 8 7.72 -12.71 -12.66
CA LYS A 8 7.50 -12.60 -14.11
C LYS A 8 8.61 -11.79 -14.82
N PHE A 9 9.64 -11.33 -14.10
CA PHE A 9 10.64 -10.39 -14.62
C PHE A 9 11.93 -11.06 -15.13
N ALA A 10 12.65 -11.78 -14.27
CA ALA A 10 13.87 -12.48 -14.64
C ALA A 10 14.21 -13.58 -13.61
N ASN A 11 14.48 -14.80 -14.08
CA ASN A 11 15.10 -15.85 -13.28
C ASN A 11 16.62 -15.70 -13.34
N GLY A 12 17.28 -15.71 -12.18
CA GLY A 12 18.73 -15.76 -12.01
C GLY A 12 19.23 -17.00 -11.26
N ASP A 13 18.35 -17.73 -10.57
CA ASP A 13 18.69 -18.96 -9.86
C ASP A 13 17.55 -20.01 -9.94
N PRO A 14 17.52 -20.86 -10.99
CA PRO A 14 16.50 -21.89 -11.17
C PRO A 14 16.39 -22.91 -10.04
N SER A 15 17.34 -22.95 -9.09
CA SER A 15 17.33 -23.92 -7.99
C SER A 15 16.28 -23.59 -6.92
N ASN A 16 15.87 -22.32 -6.80
CA ASN A 16 14.87 -21.89 -5.82
C ASN A 16 13.42 -22.07 -6.31
N ASN A 17 13.19 -22.25 -7.62
CA ASN A 17 11.86 -22.34 -8.24
C ASN A 17 10.93 -23.40 -7.62
N GLN A 18 11.50 -24.53 -7.16
CA GLN A 18 10.76 -25.66 -6.59
C GLN A 18 11.07 -25.91 -5.12
N PHE A 19 11.26 -24.84 -4.33
CA PHE A 19 11.41 -24.99 -2.88
C PHE A 19 10.21 -25.75 -2.26
N PHE A 20 10.49 -26.50 -1.20
CA PHE A 20 9.61 -27.52 -0.61
C PHE A 20 9.17 -28.68 -1.55
N ASN A 21 9.71 -28.81 -2.77
CA ASN A 21 9.38 -29.86 -3.74
C ASN A 21 7.86 -29.99 -4.06
N SER A 22 7.11 -28.89 -3.98
CA SER A 22 5.67 -28.90 -4.28
C SER A 22 5.42 -28.90 -5.80
N PRO A 23 4.65 -29.85 -6.36
CA PRO A 23 4.33 -29.89 -7.78
C PRO A 23 3.36 -28.77 -8.21
N TYR A 24 2.77 -28.04 -7.25
CA TYR A 24 1.83 -26.93 -7.49
C TYR A 24 2.43 -25.56 -7.15
N LYS A 25 3.77 -25.41 -7.21
CA LYS A 25 4.44 -24.13 -6.94
C LYS A 25 4.93 -23.44 -8.22
N TRP A 26 5.54 -24.18 -9.15
CA TRP A 26 6.14 -23.64 -10.38
C TRP A 26 5.65 -24.37 -11.63
N ASP A 27 5.00 -23.63 -12.53
CA ASP A 27 4.91 -23.92 -13.97
C ASP A 27 4.78 -22.59 -14.70
N TRP A 28 5.69 -22.32 -15.64
CA TRP A 28 5.70 -21.09 -16.45
C TRP A 28 4.51 -20.97 -17.42
N ARG A 29 3.68 -22.03 -17.52
CA ARG A 29 2.47 -22.07 -18.34
C ARG A 29 1.20 -21.69 -17.58
N GLU A 30 1.22 -21.79 -16.24
CA GLU A 30 0.02 -21.65 -15.41
C GLU A 30 -0.03 -20.28 -14.73
N THR A 31 -1.05 -19.49 -15.07
CA THR A 31 -1.11 -18.06 -14.70
C THR A 31 -1.06 -17.77 -13.20
N GLN A 32 -1.51 -18.69 -12.36
CA GLN A 32 -1.51 -18.59 -10.89
C GLN A 32 -0.22 -19.10 -10.22
N LEU A 33 0.62 -19.83 -10.97
CA LEU A 33 1.85 -20.44 -10.45
C LEU A 33 3.08 -19.57 -10.74
N HIS A 34 4.17 -19.88 -10.04
CA HIS A 34 5.44 -19.19 -10.22
C HIS A 34 6.04 -19.54 -11.60
N PHE A 35 6.54 -18.52 -12.28
CA PHE A 35 7.35 -18.66 -13.49
C PHE A 35 8.84 -18.75 -13.15
N GLY A 36 9.22 -18.38 -11.92
CA GLY A 36 10.56 -18.56 -11.38
C GLY A 36 11.42 -17.30 -11.37
N GLY A 37 10.85 -16.11 -11.54
CA GLY A 37 11.62 -14.86 -11.47
C GLY A 37 12.02 -14.52 -10.03
N ASP A 38 13.26 -14.10 -9.81
CA ASP A 38 13.87 -14.04 -8.48
C ASP A 38 14.77 -12.81 -8.28
N LEU A 39 15.27 -12.65 -7.06
CA LEU A 39 16.09 -11.51 -6.65
C LEU A 39 17.43 -11.42 -7.39
N LYS A 40 18.07 -12.55 -7.69
CA LYS A 40 19.33 -12.59 -8.44
C LYS A 40 19.07 -12.23 -9.90
N GLY A 41 17.95 -12.67 -10.45
CA GLY A 41 17.46 -12.25 -11.76
C GLY A 41 17.19 -10.74 -11.83
N LEU A 42 16.61 -10.13 -10.78
CA LEU A 42 16.44 -8.69 -10.66
C LEU A 42 17.80 -7.95 -10.57
N ILE A 43 18.74 -8.43 -9.76
CA ILE A 43 20.11 -7.89 -9.65
C ILE A 43 20.79 -7.86 -11.03
N LEU A 44 20.70 -8.95 -11.80
CA LEU A 44 21.22 -9.08 -13.16
C LEU A 44 20.55 -8.17 -14.21
N LYS A 45 19.56 -7.35 -13.81
CA LYS A 45 18.87 -6.36 -14.65
C LYS A 45 18.90 -4.94 -14.09
N LEU A 46 19.63 -4.67 -13.00
CA LEU A 46 19.75 -3.32 -12.44
C LEU A 46 20.34 -2.33 -13.46
N ASP A 47 21.38 -2.71 -14.21
CA ASP A 47 21.96 -1.89 -15.28
C ASP A 47 20.93 -1.50 -16.36
N TYR A 48 20.01 -2.41 -16.70
CA TYR A 48 18.92 -2.15 -17.65
C TYR A 48 17.90 -1.16 -17.09
N ILE A 49 17.53 -1.30 -15.81
CA ILE A 49 16.62 -0.38 -15.12
C ILE A 49 17.26 1.01 -14.99
N GLN A 50 18.53 1.08 -14.60
CA GLN A 50 19.30 2.33 -14.50
C GLN A 50 19.51 2.98 -15.88
N GLY A 51 19.73 2.20 -16.93
CA GLY A 51 19.84 2.68 -18.31
C GLY A 51 18.58 3.37 -18.84
N MET A 52 17.41 3.08 -18.28
CA MET A 52 16.16 3.80 -18.54
C MET A 52 16.01 5.11 -17.74
N GLY A 53 17.01 5.49 -16.92
CA GLY A 53 16.98 6.69 -16.07
C GLY A 53 16.09 6.55 -14.82
N VAL A 54 15.73 5.32 -14.44
CA VAL A 54 14.86 5.05 -13.29
C VAL A 54 15.60 5.29 -11.97
N LYS A 55 15.07 6.17 -11.12
CA LYS A 55 15.59 6.46 -9.77
C LYS A 55 14.92 5.69 -8.62
N ALA A 56 13.96 4.80 -8.88
CA ALA A 56 13.25 4.03 -7.85
C ALA A 56 12.56 2.78 -8.44
N ILE A 57 12.70 1.64 -7.76
CA ILE A 57 12.01 0.38 -8.08
C ILE A 57 10.86 0.18 -7.06
N TYR A 58 9.70 -0.26 -7.54
CA TYR A 58 8.61 -0.78 -6.69
C TYR A 58 8.47 -2.27 -6.97
N LEU A 59 8.50 -3.09 -5.93
CA LEU A 59 8.26 -4.53 -6.02
C LEU A 59 6.77 -4.78 -5.75
N SER A 60 6.08 -5.37 -6.73
CA SER A 60 4.69 -5.80 -6.56
C SER A 60 4.62 -7.02 -5.64
N GLY A 61 3.66 -7.00 -4.70
CA GLY A 61 3.48 -8.06 -3.72
C GLY A 61 4.45 -7.99 -2.54
N THR A 62 4.47 -9.05 -1.74
CA THR A 62 5.25 -9.16 -0.50
C THR A 62 6.40 -10.16 -0.65
N ILE A 63 7.54 -9.87 -0.04
CA ILE A 63 8.73 -10.75 -0.09
C ILE A 63 8.69 -11.88 0.97
N PHE A 64 7.56 -12.03 1.66
CA PHE A 64 7.39 -12.96 2.77
C PHE A 64 6.72 -14.25 2.29
N LEU A 65 6.76 -15.31 3.09
CA LEU A 65 6.25 -16.63 2.73
C LEU A 65 4.79 -16.54 2.30
N ASN A 66 4.51 -16.78 1.01
CA ASN A 66 3.18 -16.64 0.41
C ASN A 66 2.46 -17.98 0.23
N MET A 67 1.14 -17.92 0.02
CA MET A 67 0.34 -19.09 -0.34
C MET A 67 0.88 -19.74 -1.63
N ILE A 68 0.90 -21.08 -1.66
CA ILE A 68 1.62 -21.86 -2.69
C ILE A 68 1.08 -21.59 -4.12
N TRP A 69 -0.21 -21.29 -4.23
CA TRP A 69 -0.93 -21.01 -5.49
C TRP A 69 -1.22 -19.52 -5.72
N GLN A 70 -0.45 -18.61 -5.10
CA GLN A 70 -0.60 -17.16 -5.25
C GLN A 70 0.73 -16.51 -5.65
N ALA A 71 1.11 -16.66 -6.93
CA ALA A 71 2.33 -16.07 -7.47
C ALA A 71 2.30 -14.53 -7.58
N ASP A 72 1.14 -13.89 -7.33
CA ASP A 72 1.01 -12.43 -7.22
C ASP A 72 1.71 -11.86 -5.96
N SER A 73 1.96 -12.72 -4.97
CA SER A 73 2.61 -12.44 -3.70
C SER A 73 1.82 -11.49 -2.77
N TYR A 74 0.50 -11.35 -2.95
CA TYR A 74 -0.37 -10.55 -2.08
C TYR A 74 -1.07 -11.37 -0.98
N SER A 75 -0.71 -12.65 -0.82
CA SER A 75 -1.30 -13.59 0.16
C SER A 75 -0.25 -14.15 1.15
N PRO A 76 0.36 -13.31 2.01
CA PRO A 76 1.40 -13.75 2.95
C PRO A 76 0.84 -14.60 4.10
N LEU A 77 1.46 -15.76 4.34
CA LEU A 77 1.11 -16.72 5.40
C LEU A 77 1.83 -16.46 6.72
N ASP A 78 3.11 -16.06 6.65
CA ASP A 78 3.85 -15.57 7.81
C ASP A 78 4.78 -14.46 7.36
N PHE A 79 4.54 -13.25 7.85
CA PHE A 79 5.42 -12.12 7.58
C PHE A 79 6.84 -12.42 8.08
N SER A 80 7.00 -13.06 9.25
CA SER A 80 8.30 -13.27 9.91
C SER A 80 9.28 -14.24 9.21
N ILE A 81 8.93 -14.71 8.02
CA ILE A 81 9.72 -15.62 7.20
C ILE A 81 9.74 -15.06 5.77
N LEU A 82 10.95 -14.76 5.27
CA LEU A 82 11.19 -14.48 3.86
C LEU A 82 10.82 -15.71 3.01
N ASP A 83 10.13 -15.54 1.87
CA ASP A 83 9.85 -16.67 0.98
C ASP A 83 11.16 -17.17 0.33
N PRO A 84 11.54 -18.46 0.48
CA PRO A 84 12.78 -19.00 -0.08
C PRO A 84 12.93 -18.88 -1.60
N HIS A 85 11.84 -18.69 -2.34
CA HIS A 85 11.91 -18.41 -3.78
C HIS A 85 12.66 -17.11 -4.07
N TRP A 86 12.54 -16.12 -3.21
CA TRP A 86 13.18 -14.81 -3.39
C TRP A 86 14.62 -14.77 -2.87
N GLY A 87 15.24 -15.91 -2.55
CA GLY A 87 16.58 -16.01 -1.98
C GLY A 87 16.61 -16.04 -0.45
N THR A 88 17.78 -15.75 0.12
CA THR A 88 18.01 -15.74 1.58
C THR A 88 17.94 -14.32 2.16
N ILE A 89 17.84 -14.20 3.48
CA ILE A 89 17.92 -12.88 4.14
C ILE A 89 19.24 -12.17 3.80
N ASP A 90 20.34 -12.91 3.63
CA ASP A 90 21.64 -12.37 3.24
C ASP A 90 21.66 -11.94 1.76
N ASP A 91 20.93 -12.61 0.87
CA ASP A 91 20.72 -12.11 -0.51
C ASP A 91 19.93 -10.80 -0.52
N TRP A 92 18.94 -10.62 0.38
CA TRP A 92 18.22 -9.35 0.56
C TRP A 92 19.05 -8.28 1.25
N VAL A 93 19.96 -8.67 2.15
CA VAL A 93 20.96 -7.76 2.72
C VAL A 93 21.94 -7.30 1.65
N ASN A 94 22.38 -8.19 0.76
CA ASN A 94 23.26 -7.81 -0.35
C ASN A 94 22.53 -6.99 -1.43
N PHE A 95 21.33 -7.41 -1.87
CA PHE A 95 20.52 -6.72 -2.89
C PHE A 95 20.37 -5.23 -2.62
N VAL A 96 20.29 -4.86 -1.34
CA VAL A 96 20.14 -3.48 -0.93
C VAL A 96 21.26 -2.96 -0.07
N ASP A 97 22.37 -3.66 0.08
CA ASP A 97 23.65 -2.96 0.32
C ASP A 97 24.16 -2.44 -1.04
N ILE A 98 23.95 -3.22 -2.11
CA ILE A 98 24.00 -2.79 -3.52
C ILE A 98 23.00 -1.65 -3.75
N LEU A 99 21.70 -1.88 -3.51
CA LEU A 99 20.74 -0.78 -3.53
C LEU A 99 20.93 0.23 -2.38
N HIS A 100 21.78 0.13 -1.34
CA HIS A 100 21.95 1.21 -0.32
C HIS A 100 23.05 2.20 -0.65
N ALA A 101 23.91 1.86 -1.60
CA ALA A 101 24.47 2.87 -2.48
C ALA A 101 23.37 3.70 -3.22
N HIS A 102 22.07 3.32 -3.09
CA HIS A 102 20.87 3.94 -3.68
C HIS A 102 19.54 3.98 -2.80
N GLY A 103 19.45 3.44 -1.55
CA GLY A 103 18.24 3.11 -0.71
C GLY A 103 17.51 1.70 -0.80
N ILE A 104 16.94 1.12 0.31
CA ILE A 104 15.58 0.42 0.49
C ILE A 104 15.34 -1.14 0.91
N ARG A 105 15.13 -1.63 2.19
CA ARG A 105 14.35 -2.91 2.67
C ARG A 105 13.90 -3.09 4.21
N ASN A 106 13.44 -4.27 4.76
CA ASN A 106 12.50 -4.49 5.97
C ASN A 106 12.98 -5.02 7.42
N HIS A 107 12.31 -5.63 8.48
CA HIS A 107 11.20 -6.66 8.74
C HIS A 107 10.46 -6.82 10.21
N VAL A 108 9.28 -7.54 10.48
CA VAL A 108 8.67 -8.05 11.85
C VAL A 108 7.45 -9.14 11.96
N ARG A 109 6.87 -9.53 13.17
CA ARG A 109 6.04 -10.77 13.58
C ARG A 109 4.56 -10.66 14.20
N ARG A 110 3.92 -11.77 14.72
CA ARG A 110 2.44 -12.20 14.77
C ARG A 110 1.74 -12.62 16.14
N VAL A 111 0.37 -12.63 16.30
CA VAL A 111 -0.49 -12.98 17.53
C VAL A 111 -1.85 -13.79 17.28
N ILE A 112 -2.91 -13.75 18.17
CA ILE A 112 -4.03 -14.72 18.47
C ILE A 112 -5.43 -14.05 18.82
N ASN A 113 -6.54 -14.80 19.08
CA ASN A 113 -7.97 -14.33 19.14
C ASN A 113 -8.87 -14.81 20.35
N GLU A 114 -9.80 -13.97 20.88
CA GLU A 114 -10.96 -14.34 21.80
C GLU A 114 -12.29 -13.50 21.58
N HIS A 115 -13.04 -13.01 22.61
CA HIS A 115 -14.23 -12.10 22.52
C HIS A 115 -14.33 -11.00 23.64
N ASN A 116 -14.79 -9.77 23.34
CA ASN A 116 -14.95 -8.64 24.29
C ASN A 116 -16.16 -7.72 23.98
N THR A 117 -16.98 -7.41 24.98
CA THR A 117 -18.20 -6.58 24.83
C THR A 117 -18.00 -5.07 25.04
N SER A 118 -16.80 -4.62 25.42
CA SER A 118 -16.52 -3.22 25.82
C SER A 118 -15.76 -2.39 24.77
N CYS A 119 -15.69 -2.85 23.52
CA CYS A 119 -14.84 -2.24 22.49
C CYS A 119 -15.50 -1.07 21.76
N GLN A 120 -14.72 -0.01 21.52
CA GLN A 120 -15.12 1.10 20.67
C GLN A 120 -14.84 0.77 19.19
N LEU A 121 -15.84 0.92 18.33
CA LEU A 121 -15.67 0.80 16.87
C LEU A 121 -15.09 2.08 16.25
N PRO A 122 -14.40 1.98 15.10
CA PRO A 122 -13.84 3.13 14.39
C PRO A 122 -14.94 3.93 13.68
N VAL A 123 -14.60 5.14 13.25
CA VAL A 123 -15.44 5.92 12.33
C VAL A 123 -15.34 5.32 10.93
N PHE A 124 -16.48 4.98 10.34
CA PHE A 124 -16.61 4.55 8.94
C PHE A 124 -17.10 5.72 8.07
N TRP A 125 -16.78 5.66 6.78
CA TRP A 125 -17.03 6.74 5.81
C TRP A 125 -17.64 6.18 4.53
N GLN A 126 -18.48 6.98 3.87
CA GLN A 126 -19.15 6.68 2.60
C GLN A 126 -18.35 7.21 1.40
N ASP A 127 -18.67 6.73 0.19
CA ASP A 127 -18.05 7.13 -1.09
C ASP A 127 -18.18 8.64 -1.43
N ASP A 128 -19.05 9.36 -0.72
CA ASP A 128 -19.27 10.82 -0.84
C ASP A 128 -18.51 11.65 0.21
N GLY A 129 -17.75 11.00 1.10
CA GLY A 129 -17.01 11.65 2.19
C GLY A 129 -17.86 11.94 3.45
N THR A 130 -19.06 11.38 3.59
CA THR A 130 -19.86 11.48 4.83
C THR A 130 -19.55 10.35 5.82
N ILE A 131 -19.81 10.60 7.12
CA ILE A 131 -19.62 9.59 8.17
C ILE A 131 -20.80 8.61 8.17
N GLN A 132 -20.51 7.31 8.13
CA GLN A 132 -21.50 6.25 8.25
C GLN A 132 -21.75 5.89 9.74
N PRO A 133 -22.94 6.13 10.30
CA PRO A 133 -23.24 5.78 11.69
C PRO A 133 -23.45 4.27 11.84
N VAL A 134 -22.71 3.64 12.76
CA VAL A 134 -22.91 2.23 13.12
C VAL A 134 -24.07 2.10 14.10
N MET A 135 -25.20 1.56 13.65
CA MET A 135 -26.36 1.30 14.49
C MET A 135 -26.40 -0.17 14.93
N GLY A 136 -26.47 -0.42 16.24
CA GLY A 136 -26.82 -1.74 16.80
C GLY A 136 -25.68 -2.75 16.96
N HIS A 137 -24.50 -2.34 17.43
CA HIS A 137 -23.49 -3.29 17.91
C HIS A 137 -23.81 -3.82 19.32
N ASP A 138 -23.41 -5.06 19.61
CA ASP A 138 -23.50 -5.72 20.93
C ASP A 138 -22.12 -6.08 21.54
N GLY A 139 -21.03 -5.83 20.79
CA GLY A 139 -19.65 -6.03 21.20
C GLY A 139 -18.73 -6.25 20.00
N CYS A 140 -17.60 -6.92 20.21
CA CYS A 140 -16.78 -7.46 19.13
C CYS A 140 -15.89 -8.63 19.59
N TYR A 141 -15.58 -9.55 18.70
CA TYR A 141 -14.58 -10.60 18.94
C TYR A 141 -13.22 -9.97 19.35
N GLU A 142 -12.46 -10.50 20.31
CA GLU A 142 -11.04 -10.17 20.54
C GLU A 142 -10.15 -10.84 19.49
N SER A 143 -10.73 -11.18 18.33
CA SER A 143 -9.99 -11.49 17.14
C SER A 143 -9.08 -10.34 16.76
N ASP A 144 -7.85 -10.68 16.39
CA ASP A 144 -6.90 -9.78 15.72
C ASP A 144 -7.40 -9.40 14.29
N PHE A 145 -8.47 -10.05 13.81
CA PHE A 145 -9.20 -9.76 12.57
C PHE A 145 -10.60 -9.17 12.83
N ASP A 146 -11.18 -8.45 11.87
CA ASP A 146 -12.49 -7.80 12.01
C ASP A 146 -13.59 -8.33 11.07
N GLN A 147 -13.29 -8.58 9.79
CA GLN A 147 -14.23 -9.10 8.79
C GLN A 147 -13.55 -10.07 7.80
N TYR A 148 -14.35 -10.96 7.23
CA TYR A 148 -13.99 -11.84 6.11
C TYR A 148 -14.56 -11.25 4.81
N GLY A 149 -13.69 -10.72 3.95
CA GLY A 149 -14.08 -10.12 2.67
C GLY A 149 -13.39 -8.81 2.31
N ASP A 150 -13.31 -8.59 1.00
CA ASP A 150 -12.79 -7.35 0.38
C ASP A 150 -13.85 -6.24 0.43
N MET A 151 -13.43 -4.98 0.34
CA MET A 151 -14.29 -3.93 -0.23
C MET A 151 -13.94 -3.80 -1.71
N ASP A 152 -14.96 -3.84 -2.59
CA ASP A 152 -14.83 -3.95 -4.05
C ASP A 152 -13.88 -2.89 -4.62
N ALA A 153 -12.69 -3.33 -5.02
CA ALA A 153 -11.80 -2.55 -5.88
C ALA A 153 -12.32 -2.55 -7.33
N PHE A 154 -12.81 -3.70 -7.81
CA PHE A 154 -13.19 -3.96 -9.20
C PHE A 154 -14.40 -4.91 -9.32
N GLY A 155 -15.46 -4.61 -8.56
CA GLY A 155 -16.73 -5.35 -8.59
C GLY A 155 -16.70 -6.66 -7.79
N LEU A 156 -17.81 -7.40 -7.88
CA LEU A 156 -18.19 -8.49 -6.97
C LEU A 156 -17.20 -9.66 -6.93
N HIS A 157 -16.18 -9.55 -6.07
CA HIS A 157 -15.27 -10.65 -5.75
C HIS A 157 -15.85 -11.53 -4.63
N PRO A 158 -15.70 -12.87 -4.69
CA PRO A 158 -16.05 -13.73 -3.56
C PRO A 158 -15.10 -13.44 -2.38
N PRO A 159 -15.61 -13.31 -1.14
CA PRO A 159 -14.77 -13.02 0.02
C PRO A 159 -13.80 -14.18 0.30
N GLY A 160 -12.53 -13.84 0.53
CA GLY A 160 -11.44 -14.83 0.64
C GLY A 160 -10.17 -14.34 1.35
N SER A 161 -10.22 -13.25 2.10
CA SER A 161 -9.08 -12.73 2.87
C SER A 161 -9.53 -12.16 4.21
N ASP A 162 -8.83 -12.52 5.28
CA ASP A 162 -9.11 -12.09 6.64
C ASP A 162 -8.51 -10.70 6.91
N ARG A 163 -9.35 -9.71 7.22
CA ARG A 163 -8.90 -8.33 7.40
C ARG A 163 -8.44 -8.08 8.85
N LEU A 164 -7.20 -7.60 9.02
CA LEU A 164 -6.65 -7.25 10.35
C LEU A 164 -7.34 -6.03 10.97
N ARG A 165 -7.58 -6.08 12.28
CA ARG A 165 -8.31 -5.05 13.04
C ARG A 165 -7.42 -3.89 13.49
N LYS A 166 -7.21 -2.92 12.62
CA LYS A 166 -6.29 -1.79 12.84
C LYS A 166 -6.61 -0.86 14.02
N TRP A 167 -7.83 -0.89 14.59
CA TRP A 167 -8.20 -0.08 15.77
C TRP A 167 -7.99 -0.79 17.12
N LYS A 168 -7.63 -2.08 17.13
CA LYS A 168 -7.23 -2.78 18.36
C LYS A 168 -5.80 -2.32 18.71
N PRO A 169 -5.53 -1.69 19.87
CA PRO A 169 -4.21 -1.11 20.15
C PRO A 169 -3.06 -2.10 19.98
N SER A 170 -3.22 -3.32 20.50
CA SER A 170 -2.21 -4.38 20.34
C SER A 170 -2.02 -4.88 18.90
N ILE A 171 -2.94 -4.63 17.97
CA ILE A 171 -2.68 -4.80 16.52
C ILE A 171 -1.87 -3.61 15.99
N MET A 172 -2.23 -2.38 16.37
CA MET A 172 -1.53 -1.20 15.87
C MET A 172 -0.09 -1.12 16.39
N ASP A 173 0.17 -1.55 17.63
CA ASP A 173 1.51 -1.72 18.17
C ASP A 173 2.33 -2.71 17.32
N LYS A 174 1.74 -3.86 16.92
CA LYS A 174 2.39 -4.84 16.03
C LYS A 174 2.63 -4.28 14.64
N LEU A 175 1.68 -3.56 14.04
CA LEU A 175 1.81 -2.98 12.70
C LEU A 175 2.79 -1.79 12.65
N THR A 176 2.88 -1.02 13.74
CA THR A 176 3.82 0.09 13.91
C THR A 176 5.22 -0.39 14.24
N THR A 177 5.35 -1.37 15.14
CA THR A 177 6.61 -2.09 15.34
C THR A 177 7.00 -2.80 14.04
N PHE A 178 6.02 -3.32 13.27
CA PHE A 178 6.26 -3.86 11.93
C PHE A 178 6.86 -2.78 11.08
N SER A 179 6.15 -1.75 10.64
CA SER A 179 6.69 -0.74 9.71
C SER A 179 7.99 -0.07 10.19
N CYS A 180 8.18 0.15 11.50
CA CYS A 180 9.41 0.66 12.07
C CYS A 180 10.58 -0.32 11.97
N MET A 181 10.42 -1.59 12.38
CA MET A 181 11.48 -2.60 12.29
C MET A 181 11.67 -3.06 10.82
N THR A 182 10.58 -3.05 10.05
CA THR A 182 10.42 -2.97 8.59
C THR A 182 11.00 -1.70 7.98
N THR A 183 11.57 -0.77 8.77
CA THR A 183 12.41 0.34 8.32
C THR A 183 13.79 0.32 9.01
N THR A 184 14.09 -0.63 9.91
CA THR A 184 15.34 -0.63 10.69
C THR A 184 16.29 -1.74 10.28
N ALA A 185 15.80 -2.99 10.25
CA ALA A 185 16.70 -4.14 10.24
C ALA A 185 17.49 -4.25 8.94
N LEU A 186 17.12 -3.47 7.91
CA LEU A 186 17.64 -3.66 6.60
C LEU A 186 18.05 -2.40 5.77
N ASP A 187 17.36 -1.32 5.37
CA ASP A 187 16.23 -0.47 5.82
C ASP A 187 15.54 0.28 4.62
N ILE A 188 14.25 0.67 4.67
CA ILE A 188 13.46 1.22 3.52
C ILE A 188 13.45 2.75 3.42
N ASP A 189 13.29 3.30 2.21
CA ASP A 189 12.90 4.71 1.98
C ASP A 189 11.44 4.90 1.54
N ALA A 190 10.68 3.82 1.32
CA ALA A 190 9.26 3.91 0.99
C ALA A 190 8.46 2.67 1.37
N ILE A 191 7.15 2.85 1.64
CA ILE A 191 6.14 1.78 1.68
C ILE A 191 5.01 2.11 0.70
N ARG A 192 4.66 1.14 -0.16
CA ARG A 192 3.37 1.12 -0.88
C ARG A 192 2.39 0.27 -0.07
N VAL A 193 1.32 0.89 0.41
CA VAL A 193 0.22 0.25 1.12
C VAL A 193 -0.78 -0.30 0.11
N ASP A 194 -1.03 -1.61 0.18
CA ASP A 194 -2.07 -2.30 -0.59
C ASP A 194 -3.47 -1.95 -0.08
N LYS A 195 -4.46 -1.82 -0.97
CA LYS A 195 -5.89 -1.64 -0.64
C LYS A 195 -6.14 -0.67 0.52
N SER A 196 -5.57 0.54 0.51
CA SER A 196 -5.58 1.39 1.71
C SER A 196 -6.96 1.91 2.11
N THR A 197 -7.93 1.86 1.19
CA THR A 197 -9.36 2.08 1.45
C THR A 197 -9.95 1.08 2.45
N GLN A 198 -9.29 -0.07 2.68
CA GLN A 198 -9.64 -1.07 3.70
C GLN A 198 -8.89 -0.86 5.03
N LEU A 199 -8.31 0.32 5.23
CA LEU A 199 -7.78 0.79 6.49
C LEU A 199 -8.72 1.86 7.05
N THR A 200 -8.93 1.85 8.37
CA THR A 200 -9.56 2.99 9.02
C THR A 200 -8.60 4.17 8.93
N ILE A 201 -9.08 5.36 8.54
CA ILE A 201 -8.23 6.55 8.34
C ILE A 201 -7.38 6.81 9.59
N ASN A 202 -7.98 6.88 10.78
CA ASN A 202 -7.26 7.04 12.05
C ASN A 202 -6.18 5.96 12.28
N GLY A 203 -6.41 4.72 11.84
CA GLY A 203 -5.46 3.61 11.97
C GLY A 203 -4.30 3.72 10.98
N LEU A 204 -4.57 4.07 9.72
CA LEU A 204 -3.55 4.36 8.71
C LEU A 204 -2.71 5.58 9.12
N THR A 205 -3.35 6.67 9.54
CA THR A 205 -2.69 7.91 9.95
C THR A 205 -1.78 7.72 11.17
N ALA A 206 -2.24 7.01 12.20
CA ALA A 206 -1.42 6.67 13.36
C ALA A 206 -0.21 5.80 12.96
N TRP A 207 -0.44 4.77 12.15
CA TRP A 207 0.59 3.90 11.61
C TRP A 207 1.63 4.67 10.77
N ALA A 208 1.17 5.50 9.82
CA ALA A 208 2.02 6.25 8.92
C ALA A 208 2.90 7.24 9.67
N SER A 209 2.32 8.01 10.60
CA SER A 209 3.07 8.97 11.42
C SER A 209 4.10 8.29 12.33
N ALA A 210 3.76 7.16 12.95
CA ALA A 210 4.72 6.41 13.76
C ALA A 210 5.82 5.74 12.92
N THR A 211 5.51 5.33 11.69
CA THR A 211 6.49 4.84 10.71
C THR A 211 7.46 5.95 10.32
N CYS A 212 6.96 7.12 9.93
CA CYS A 212 7.79 8.27 9.58
C CYS A 212 8.63 8.78 10.77
N ALA A 213 8.10 8.73 11.99
CA ALA A 213 8.88 9.03 13.20
C ALA A 213 10.05 8.04 13.39
N CYS A 214 9.82 6.74 13.17
CA CYS A 214 10.88 5.74 13.22
C CYS A 214 11.92 5.94 12.11
N ALA A 215 11.50 6.18 10.86
CA ALA A 215 12.38 6.51 9.75
C ALA A 215 13.24 7.76 10.05
N THR A 216 12.64 8.79 10.66
CA THR A 216 13.34 10.01 11.09
C THR A 216 14.40 9.73 12.17
N ASN A 217 14.09 8.87 13.15
CA ASN A 217 15.04 8.44 14.19
C ASN A 217 16.23 7.64 13.60
N LEU A 218 16.02 6.96 12.47
CA LEU A 218 17.07 6.29 11.70
C LEU A 218 17.82 7.23 10.74
N GLY A 219 17.54 8.54 10.80
CA GLY A 219 18.20 9.58 9.99
C GLY A 219 17.59 9.81 8.60
N LYS A 220 16.53 9.10 8.22
CA LYS A 220 15.88 9.25 6.91
C LYS A 220 15.06 10.53 6.86
N LYS A 221 15.37 11.40 5.89
CA LYS A 221 14.74 12.72 5.72
C LYS A 221 13.65 12.77 4.63
N ASN A 222 13.45 11.66 3.91
CA ASN A 222 12.62 11.60 2.71
C ASN A 222 11.91 10.24 2.56
N PHE A 223 11.53 9.64 3.69
CA PHE A 223 10.67 8.46 3.71
C PHE A 223 9.33 8.78 3.02
N TYR A 224 8.79 7.81 2.26
CA TYR A 224 7.60 8.03 1.42
C TYR A 224 6.55 6.95 1.64
N ILE A 225 5.37 7.33 2.14
CA ILE A 225 4.23 6.44 2.34
C ILE A 225 3.16 6.74 1.30
N THR A 226 2.91 5.76 0.45
CA THR A 226 1.98 5.86 -0.67
C THR A 226 1.07 4.65 -0.72
N SER A 227 -0.01 4.70 -1.49
CA SER A 227 -0.94 3.57 -1.54
C SER A 227 -1.70 3.42 -2.85
N GLU A 228 -2.55 2.40 -2.85
CA GLU A 228 -3.63 2.15 -3.78
C GLU A 228 -4.97 2.63 -3.18
N VAL A 229 -5.61 3.62 -3.83
CA VAL A 229 -6.92 4.16 -3.42
C VAL A 229 -7.91 4.01 -4.58
N THR A 230 -8.73 2.96 -4.52
CA THR A 230 -9.62 2.52 -5.60
C THR A 230 -10.93 3.32 -5.71
N GLY A 231 -11.33 4.03 -4.65
CA GLY A 231 -12.57 4.81 -4.61
C GLY A 231 -12.60 6.04 -5.52
N GLY A 232 -13.68 6.82 -5.44
CA GLY A 232 -13.79 8.12 -6.12
C GLY A 232 -12.91 9.18 -5.46
N ASP A 233 -12.75 10.33 -6.11
CA ASP A 233 -11.85 11.42 -5.67
C ASP A 233 -12.22 11.94 -4.27
N THR A 234 -13.51 12.17 -4.01
CA THR A 234 -14.03 12.63 -2.71
C THR A 234 -13.76 11.65 -1.57
N PHE A 235 -13.86 10.33 -1.81
CA PHE A 235 -13.53 9.32 -0.79
C PHE A 235 -12.02 9.14 -0.63
N GLY A 236 -11.26 9.26 -1.72
CA GLY A 236 -9.81 9.21 -1.67
C GLY A 236 -9.23 10.37 -0.85
N SER A 237 -9.72 11.59 -1.06
CA SER A 237 -9.19 12.80 -0.43
C SER A 237 -9.09 12.78 1.10
N LEU A 238 -9.87 11.92 1.77
CA LEU A 238 -9.77 11.58 3.19
C LEU A 238 -8.43 10.96 3.62
N TYR A 239 -7.70 10.32 2.70
CA TYR A 239 -6.48 9.55 2.95
C TYR A 239 -5.19 10.33 2.59
N LEU A 240 -5.28 11.48 1.91
CA LEU A 240 -4.15 12.31 1.50
C LEU A 240 -3.85 13.42 2.51
N GLY A 241 -2.58 13.64 2.83
CA GLY A 241 -2.14 14.77 3.65
C GLY A 241 -2.87 14.82 4.99
N CYS A 242 -3.54 15.94 5.27
CA CYS A 242 -4.36 16.10 6.48
C CYS A 242 -5.79 15.52 6.37
N GLY A 243 -6.25 15.13 5.18
CA GLY A 243 -7.59 14.61 4.91
C GLY A 243 -8.68 15.70 4.81
N HIS A 244 -9.36 15.78 3.66
CA HIS A 244 -10.38 16.81 3.38
C HIS A 244 -11.72 16.19 2.91
N THR A 245 -12.83 16.92 3.07
CA THR A 245 -14.14 16.56 2.51
C THR A 245 -14.94 17.80 2.10
N LEU A 246 -16.01 17.61 1.32
CA LEU A 246 -16.93 18.68 0.92
C LEU A 246 -17.65 19.37 2.11
N THR A 247 -17.62 18.78 3.30
CA THR A 247 -18.21 19.34 4.54
C THR A 247 -17.16 19.82 5.54
N ILE A 248 -15.87 19.56 5.30
CA ILE A 248 -14.73 19.96 6.14
C ILE A 248 -13.71 20.67 5.24
N LEU A 249 -13.98 21.95 4.98
CA LEU A 249 -13.11 22.83 4.20
C LEU A 249 -12.17 23.64 5.10
N PRO A 250 -10.98 24.03 4.63
CA PRO A 250 -10.02 24.87 5.38
C PRO A 250 -10.62 26.25 5.74
N PRO A 251 -10.13 26.92 6.81
CA PRO A 251 -8.79 26.78 7.37
C PRO A 251 -8.77 26.42 8.86
N TRP A 252 -8.96 25.15 9.19
CA TRP A 252 -8.81 24.65 10.56
C TRP A 252 -7.66 23.66 10.66
N ILE A 253 -6.57 24.13 11.27
CA ILE A 253 -5.40 23.33 11.61
C ILE A 253 -5.82 22.30 12.67
N PHE A 254 -6.25 21.13 12.22
CA PHE A 254 -6.13 19.94 13.05
C PHE A 254 -4.64 19.61 13.21
N PRO A 255 -4.14 19.33 14.42
CA PRO A 255 -2.81 18.77 14.64
C PRO A 255 -2.80 17.28 14.29
N LEU A 256 -3.29 16.94 13.10
CA LEU A 256 -3.30 15.59 12.56
C LEU A 256 -2.03 15.39 11.74
N SER A 257 -1.10 14.65 12.32
CA SER A 257 -0.49 13.47 11.68
C SER A 257 -0.94 13.24 10.23
N ASN A 258 -0.02 13.36 9.27
CA ASN A 258 -0.34 13.10 7.87
C ASN A 258 -0.72 11.62 7.65
N GLY A 259 -1.65 11.39 6.72
CA GLY A 259 -2.05 10.06 6.23
C GLY A 259 -1.05 9.51 5.20
N LEU A 260 -1.32 9.78 3.92
CA LEU A 260 -0.46 9.40 2.79
C LEU A 260 0.16 10.62 2.12
N ASP A 261 1.36 10.47 1.59
CA ASP A 261 2.07 11.50 0.81
C ASP A 261 1.50 11.65 -0.63
N GLY A 262 0.89 10.58 -1.15
CA GLY A 262 0.34 10.49 -2.51
C GLY A 262 -0.09 9.06 -2.87
N TYR A 263 -0.73 8.87 -4.04
CA TYR A 263 -1.12 7.53 -4.52
C TYR A 263 -0.16 7.01 -5.60
N VAL A 264 0.01 5.68 -5.65
CA VAL A 264 0.61 4.98 -6.80
C VAL A 264 -0.38 4.90 -7.96
N PHE A 265 -1.67 4.78 -7.66
CA PHE A 265 -2.74 4.67 -8.65
C PHE A 265 -3.87 5.66 -8.33
N HIS A 266 -3.93 6.75 -9.10
CA HIS A 266 -5.02 7.72 -9.06
C HIS A 266 -6.20 7.20 -9.89
N TYR A 267 -6.96 6.23 -9.36
CA TYR A 267 -7.99 5.56 -10.14
C TYR A 267 -9.09 6.48 -10.65
N SER A 268 -9.44 7.56 -9.93
CA SER A 268 -10.42 8.52 -10.43
C SER A 268 -9.92 9.30 -11.67
N ILE A 269 -8.63 9.65 -11.70
CA ILE A 269 -7.97 10.25 -12.88
C ILE A 269 -7.89 9.22 -14.01
N TYR A 270 -7.50 7.99 -13.73
CA TYR A 270 -7.46 6.90 -14.72
C TYR A 270 -8.85 6.65 -15.34
N ARG A 271 -9.90 6.55 -14.50
CA ARG A 271 -11.29 6.39 -14.94
C ARG A 271 -11.80 7.61 -15.70
N SER A 272 -11.35 8.83 -15.40
CA SER A 272 -11.60 10.01 -16.24
C SER A 272 -10.90 9.89 -17.61
N LEU A 273 -9.63 9.50 -17.65
CA LEU A 273 -8.85 9.37 -18.88
C LEU A 273 -9.39 8.31 -19.85
N ILE A 274 -9.80 7.12 -19.37
CA ILE A 274 -10.38 6.09 -20.24
C ILE A 274 -11.72 6.55 -20.85
N ARG A 275 -12.57 7.22 -20.05
CA ARG A 275 -13.83 7.83 -20.54
C ARG A 275 -13.57 8.95 -21.55
N PHE A 276 -12.56 9.79 -21.33
CA PHE A 276 -12.13 10.80 -22.31
C PHE A 276 -11.66 10.18 -23.64
N LEU A 277 -11.05 9.00 -23.59
CA LEU A 277 -10.64 8.22 -24.77
C LEU A 277 -11.79 7.38 -25.39
N GLY A 278 -13.01 7.45 -24.85
CA GLY A 278 -14.16 6.66 -25.32
C GLY A 278 -14.10 5.17 -24.96
N VAL A 279 -13.23 4.78 -24.01
CA VAL A 279 -13.10 3.42 -23.48
C VAL A 279 -13.92 3.33 -22.18
N ASP A 280 -15.23 3.45 -22.34
CA ASP A 280 -16.20 3.35 -21.24
C ASP A 280 -16.38 1.88 -20.82
N ASP A 281 -16.25 1.61 -19.51
CA ASP A 281 -16.50 0.30 -18.90
C ASP A 281 -17.30 0.47 -17.60
N LYS A 282 -17.84 -0.62 -17.05
CA LYS A 282 -18.72 -0.68 -15.86
C LYS A 282 -18.07 -0.24 -14.54
N LEU A 283 -16.83 0.22 -14.57
CA LEU A 283 -16.00 0.53 -13.40
C LEU A 283 -16.12 1.98 -12.91
N VAL A 284 -16.98 2.79 -13.53
CA VAL A 284 -17.17 4.22 -13.21
C VAL A 284 -17.89 4.38 -11.86
N LEU A 285 -17.31 5.17 -10.96
CA LEU A 285 -17.94 5.56 -9.70
C LEU A 285 -18.63 6.92 -9.82
N THR A 286 -19.69 7.15 -9.04
CA THR A 286 -20.44 8.40 -9.05
C THR A 286 -19.65 9.59 -8.49
N SER A 287 -18.68 9.35 -7.61
CA SER A 287 -17.72 10.33 -7.09
C SER A 287 -16.42 10.42 -7.90
N ASP A 288 -16.44 10.01 -9.18
CA ASP A 288 -15.29 10.21 -10.07
C ASP A 288 -15.17 11.61 -10.68
N LEU A 289 -13.93 12.03 -10.92
CA LEU A 289 -13.58 13.26 -11.64
C LEU A 289 -14.23 13.33 -13.03
N ASN A 290 -14.55 14.54 -13.47
CA ASN A 290 -15.11 14.82 -14.78
C ASN A 290 -14.11 14.50 -15.92
N THR A 291 -14.62 14.24 -17.14
CA THR A 291 -13.78 14.05 -18.35
C THR A 291 -13.26 15.38 -18.93
N ASN A 292 -13.86 16.51 -18.57
CA ASN A 292 -13.29 17.83 -18.84
C ASN A 292 -12.20 18.13 -17.82
N PHE A 293 -10.95 18.23 -18.28
CA PHE A 293 -9.77 18.48 -17.45
C PHE A 293 -9.85 19.75 -16.59
N ILE A 294 -10.53 20.82 -17.05
CA ILE A 294 -10.69 22.05 -16.26
C ILE A 294 -11.67 21.80 -15.10
N THR A 295 -12.78 21.11 -15.37
CA THR A 295 -13.74 20.71 -14.33
C THR A 295 -13.10 19.74 -13.34
N ALA A 296 -12.35 18.74 -13.81
CA ALA A 296 -11.63 17.79 -12.97
C ALA A 296 -10.62 18.48 -12.06
N TRP A 297 -9.83 19.43 -12.59
CA TRP A 297 -8.86 20.18 -11.79
C TRP A 297 -9.55 21.05 -10.73
N ASN A 298 -10.68 21.69 -11.08
CA ASN A 298 -11.48 22.46 -10.13
C ASN A 298 -12.17 21.58 -9.07
N GLN A 299 -12.52 20.33 -9.38
CA GLN A 299 -12.97 19.36 -8.38
C GLN A 299 -11.82 19.03 -7.42
N MET A 300 -10.66 18.61 -7.95
CA MET A 300 -9.48 18.26 -7.14
C MET A 300 -9.01 19.40 -6.22
N LEU A 301 -9.10 20.66 -6.69
CA LEU A 301 -8.78 21.87 -5.91
C LEU A 301 -9.71 22.13 -4.71
N VAL A 302 -10.88 21.49 -4.66
CA VAL A 302 -11.87 21.61 -3.58
C VAL A 302 -11.87 20.37 -2.68
N THR A 303 -11.60 19.19 -3.23
CA THR A 303 -11.62 17.91 -2.51
C THR A 303 -10.27 17.57 -1.87
N ASN A 304 -9.16 17.71 -2.58
CA ASN A 304 -7.87 17.17 -2.15
C ASN A 304 -7.05 18.18 -1.33
N ASP A 305 -6.19 17.66 -0.44
CA ASP A 305 -5.07 18.44 0.08
C ASP A 305 -3.98 18.56 -1.00
N PHE A 306 -3.60 19.80 -1.31
CA PHE A 306 -2.56 20.17 -2.27
C PHE A 306 -1.32 20.79 -1.57
N LEU A 307 -1.30 20.81 -0.23
CA LEU A 307 -0.14 21.30 0.54
C LEU A 307 0.94 20.23 0.60
N ASN A 308 2.13 20.57 0.09
CA ASN A 308 3.30 19.71 0.21
C ASN A 308 3.70 19.59 1.70
N PRO A 309 3.75 18.37 2.28
CA PRO A 309 3.91 18.19 3.73
C PRO A 309 5.31 18.55 4.25
N ASP A 310 6.33 18.61 3.40
CA ASP A 310 7.69 19.01 3.78
C ASP A 310 7.86 20.54 3.88
N THR A 311 7.08 21.29 3.10
CA THR A 311 7.29 22.73 2.86
C THR A 311 6.14 23.63 3.30
N GLY A 312 4.93 23.08 3.49
CA GLY A 312 3.72 23.84 3.77
C GLY A 312 3.24 24.71 2.59
N LEU A 313 3.80 24.53 1.40
CA LEU A 313 3.44 25.27 0.19
C LEU A 313 2.47 24.46 -0.67
N ALA A 314 1.56 25.13 -1.37
CA ALA A 314 0.70 24.49 -2.35
C ALA A 314 1.52 23.99 -3.56
N ASP A 315 1.71 22.68 -3.67
CA ASP A 315 2.32 22.03 -4.82
C ASP A 315 1.55 20.75 -5.21
N PRO A 316 0.56 20.86 -6.14
CA PRO A 316 -0.24 19.73 -6.60
C PRO A 316 0.57 18.54 -7.17
N LYS A 317 1.86 18.71 -7.49
CA LYS A 317 2.73 17.61 -7.92
C LYS A 317 3.12 16.67 -6.77
N HIS A 318 2.88 17.01 -5.49
CA HIS A 318 3.18 16.09 -4.37
C HIS A 318 2.38 14.79 -4.47
N LEU A 319 1.13 14.88 -4.95
CA LEU A 319 0.22 13.76 -5.23
C LEU A 319 0.81 12.65 -6.13
N PHE A 320 1.80 13.01 -6.97
CA PHE A 320 2.48 12.12 -7.91
C PHE A 320 3.99 11.98 -7.60
N ARG A 321 4.41 12.42 -6.41
CA ARG A 321 5.79 12.55 -5.92
C ARG A 321 6.75 13.25 -6.88
N ASN A 322 6.76 14.58 -6.84
CA ASN A 322 7.80 15.39 -7.49
C ASN A 322 8.71 16.14 -6.49
N LYS A 323 9.18 15.43 -5.45
CA LYS A 323 10.32 15.89 -4.64
C LYS A 323 11.55 15.96 -5.57
N GLN A 324 12.21 17.12 -5.65
CA GLN A 324 13.47 17.23 -6.40
C GLN A 324 14.56 16.40 -5.69
N PHE A 325 15.24 15.57 -6.48
CA PHE A 325 16.42 14.79 -6.11
C PHE A 325 17.68 15.47 -6.69
#